data_AF-A0A8H6S149-F1
#
_entry.id   AF-A0A8H6S149-F1
#
_cell.length_a   1.000
_cell.length_b   1.000
_cell.length_c   1.000
_cell.angle_alpha   90.00
_cell.angle_beta   90.00
_cell.angle_gamma   90.00
#
_symmetry.space_group_name_H-M   'P 1'
#
loop_
_entity.id
_entity.type
_entity.pdbx_description
1 polymer ?
#
loop_
_entity_poly.entity_id
_entity_poly.type
_entity_poly.pdbx_seq_one_letter_code
_entity_poly.pdbx_strand_id
1 'polypeptide(L)'
;MPTALRNSLAPGDMASQLIKATGRQAHSTAARYSTLQHTTILTTMSFNDLNGVWRTTDPGAAGDYNYVLELSAGTDGALSGYMRAPQALFYLRGRIDPEPRPAARPDGGIAFGWTVSRRAEQVVAESTTGFAAQYFPEADRIVAQWIIAESTTPAETWNSANVGSVVYTRSRGGQLEEPIGSPEPEAQAAAAYDYTRLTGTWYNELGSCVELAADRLFGLSGKYNSSVGEAASEYFLGGTFDRALAAGADGGSGKGVTLGWSVGWNNAANGDSHSASTWAGQVFFGGDPAGDVITTQWLLTVSTASTRVWASTNAGADVFRRTQPDAATVARVKAAGFGAAHPSVSEIVARGEKYAK
;
A
#
# COMPACT_ATOMS: atom_id res chain seq x y z
N MET A 1 -70.66 39.59 -18.29
CA MET A 1 -71.48 38.74 -17.41
C MET A 1 -70.56 37.85 -16.58
N PRO A 2 -70.89 37.62 -15.31
CA PRO A 2 -69.98 37.57 -14.16
C PRO A 2 -69.64 36.10 -13.80
N THR A 3 -68.80 35.73 -12.83
CA THR A 3 -68.52 36.32 -11.51
C THR A 3 -67.22 35.70 -10.96
N ALA A 4 -66.43 36.53 -10.30
CA ALA A 4 -65.23 36.19 -9.54
C ALA A 4 -65.52 35.90 -8.05
N LEU A 5 -64.43 35.74 -7.27
CA LEU A 5 -64.26 35.94 -5.82
C LEU A 5 -64.29 34.65 -4.97
N ARG A 6 -63.43 34.40 -3.96
CA ARG A 6 -62.46 35.19 -3.15
C ARG A 6 -61.54 34.19 -2.42
N ASN A 7 -60.23 34.45 -2.20
CA ASN A 7 -59.59 35.05 -1.00
C ASN A 7 -60.05 34.43 0.35
N SER A 8 -59.26 34.20 1.41
CA SER A 8 -57.87 34.49 1.79
C SER A 8 -57.69 34.13 3.29
N LEU A 9 -56.44 33.98 3.74
CA LEU A 9 -55.90 34.28 5.10
C LEU A 9 -56.19 33.33 6.30
N ALA A 10 -55.09 32.95 6.97
CA ALA A 10 -54.95 32.42 8.34
C ALA A 10 -55.21 33.54 9.41
N PRO A 11 -54.96 33.45 10.75
CA PRO A 11 -54.42 32.40 11.65
C PRO A 11 -55.09 32.30 13.07
N GLY A 12 -54.58 31.41 13.95
CA GLY A 12 -54.76 31.43 15.42
C GLY A 12 -55.91 30.59 15.98
N ASP A 13 -55.93 30.12 17.23
CA ASP A 13 -54.96 29.97 18.32
C ASP A 13 -55.62 29.07 19.38
N MET A 14 -54.80 28.39 20.17
CA MET A 14 -55.02 27.90 21.54
C MET A 14 -56.35 27.27 22.03
N ALA A 15 -56.20 26.01 22.45
CA ALA A 15 -56.42 25.52 23.81
C ALA A 15 -57.83 25.31 24.40
N SER A 16 -57.95 24.13 25.04
CA SER A 16 -58.79 23.78 26.19
C SER A 16 -60.23 23.30 25.95
N GLN A 17 -60.40 21.98 25.97
CA GLN A 17 -61.24 21.27 26.97
C GLN A 17 -60.52 19.95 27.33
N LEU A 18 -59.85 19.82 28.49
CA LEU A 18 -60.37 19.39 29.81
C LEU A 18 -61.13 18.04 29.77
N ILE A 19 -60.97 17.03 30.65
CA ILE A 19 -59.99 16.60 31.68
C ILE A 19 -60.67 15.45 32.47
N LYS A 20 -59.89 14.48 32.99
CA LYS A 20 -60.16 13.54 34.13
C LYS A 20 -61.15 12.38 33.90
N ALA A 21 -60.98 11.18 34.45
CA ALA A 21 -59.99 10.52 35.34
C ALA A 21 -60.27 9.00 35.23
N THR A 22 -59.44 8.01 35.56
CA THR A 22 -58.59 7.64 36.73
C THR A 22 -57.94 6.30 36.32
N GLY A 23 -56.75 5.82 36.72
CA GLY A 23 -55.79 6.20 37.74
C GLY A 23 -54.89 4.96 38.04
N ARG A 24 -53.57 5.17 38.00
CA ARG A 24 -52.47 4.54 38.76
C ARG A 24 -52.52 3.03 39.11
N GLN A 25 -51.46 2.33 38.67
CA GLN A 25 -50.57 1.64 39.61
C GLN A 25 -49.12 1.68 39.10
N ALA A 26 -48.24 2.23 39.93
CA ALA A 26 -46.80 2.18 39.77
C ALA A 26 -46.30 0.92 40.51
N HIS A 27 -45.58 0.05 39.81
CA HIS A 27 -44.65 -0.88 40.44
C HIS A 27 -43.32 -0.83 39.69
N SER A 28 -42.30 -0.43 40.45
CA SER A 28 -40.90 -0.56 40.12
C SER A 28 -40.52 -2.03 39.94
N THR A 29 -39.99 -2.38 38.78
CA THR A 29 -39.13 -3.55 38.64
C THR A 29 -37.88 -3.13 37.89
N ALA A 30 -36.95 -2.56 38.66
CA ALA A 30 -35.54 -2.65 38.34
C ALA A 30 -35.14 -4.13 38.25
N ALA A 31 -34.08 -4.41 37.49
CA ALA A 31 -33.50 -5.71 37.17
C ALA A 31 -34.10 -6.40 35.93
N ARG A 32 -33.48 -6.11 34.77
CA ARG A 32 -32.90 -7.09 33.83
C ARG A 32 -32.28 -6.36 32.64
N TYR A 33 -31.26 -5.53 32.90
CA TYR A 33 -30.19 -5.40 31.91
C TYR A 33 -29.34 -6.65 32.08
N SER A 34 -29.52 -7.59 31.15
CA SER A 34 -28.58 -8.68 30.94
C SER A 34 -27.23 -8.04 30.64
N THR A 35 -26.32 -8.11 31.60
CA THR A 35 -24.90 -7.86 31.41
C THR A 35 -24.40 -8.96 30.46
N LEU A 36 -24.53 -8.74 29.15
CA LEU A 36 -23.69 -9.40 28.17
C LEU A 36 -22.27 -8.95 28.50
N GLN A 37 -21.58 -9.73 29.31
CA GLN A 37 -20.14 -9.69 29.36
C GLN A 37 -19.67 -10.01 27.94
N HIS A 38 -19.38 -8.97 27.16
CA HIS A 38 -18.39 -9.07 26.11
C HIS A 38 -17.09 -9.46 26.82
N THR A 39 -16.91 -10.77 27.00
CA THR A 39 -15.58 -11.33 27.11
C THR A 39 -14.93 -11.05 25.77
N THR A 40 -14.34 -9.86 25.63
CA THR A 40 -13.42 -9.55 24.55
C THR A 40 -12.25 -10.50 24.78
N ILE A 41 -12.32 -11.67 24.15
CA ILE A 41 -11.14 -12.48 23.92
C ILE A 41 -10.27 -11.56 23.06
N LEU A 42 -9.30 -10.92 23.72
CA LEU A 42 -8.19 -10.25 23.06
C LEU A 42 -7.37 -11.38 22.41
N THR A 43 -7.87 -11.91 21.31
CA THR A 43 -7.07 -12.74 20.43
C THR A 43 -5.97 -11.82 19.94
N THR A 44 -4.74 -12.08 20.39
CA THR A 44 -3.57 -11.36 19.91
C THR A 44 -3.59 -11.47 18.39
N MET A 45 -3.82 -10.34 17.69
CA MET A 45 -3.74 -10.29 16.24
C MET A 45 -2.34 -10.77 15.85
N SER A 46 -2.27 -11.82 15.03
CA SER A 46 -0.99 -12.31 14.55
C SER A 46 -0.82 -11.87 13.11
N PHE A 47 0.36 -11.39 12.72
CA PHE A 47 0.67 -11.20 11.30
C PHE A 47 0.54 -12.52 10.52
N ASN A 48 0.56 -13.68 11.19
CA ASN A 48 0.23 -14.98 10.57
C ASN A 48 -1.19 -15.03 10.03
N ASP A 49 -2.10 -14.18 10.53
CA ASP A 49 -3.44 -14.03 9.97
C ASP A 49 -3.36 -13.44 8.56
N LEU A 50 -2.27 -12.79 8.12
CA LEU A 50 -2.11 -12.39 6.72
C LEU A 50 -1.83 -13.60 5.80
N ASN A 51 -1.35 -14.72 6.34
CA ASN A 51 -0.99 -15.88 5.54
C ASN A 51 -2.23 -16.52 4.91
N GLY A 52 -2.10 -16.87 3.64
CA GLY A 52 -3.13 -17.59 2.89
C GLY A 52 -3.50 -16.92 1.57
N VAL A 53 -4.70 -17.27 1.09
CA VAL A 53 -5.17 -16.96 -0.26
C VAL A 53 -6.26 -15.90 -0.22
N TRP A 54 -6.04 -14.84 -0.98
CA TRP A 54 -6.83 -13.63 -1.06
C TRP A 54 -7.34 -13.45 -2.48
N ARG A 55 -8.60 -13.08 -2.65
CA ARG A 55 -9.20 -12.81 -3.97
C ARG A 55 -9.74 -11.41 -4.03
N THR A 56 -9.57 -10.77 -5.17
CA THR A 56 -10.18 -9.48 -5.45
C THR A 56 -11.69 -9.54 -5.28
N THR A 57 -12.25 -8.55 -4.61
CA THR A 57 -13.68 -8.40 -4.41
C THR A 57 -14.16 -7.27 -5.32
N ASP A 58 -14.30 -7.54 -6.61
CA ASP A 58 -15.01 -6.61 -7.50
C ASP A 58 -16.40 -7.18 -7.83
N PRO A 59 -17.46 -6.71 -7.17
CA PRO A 59 -18.82 -7.14 -7.48
C PRO A 59 -19.39 -6.51 -8.77
N GLY A 60 -18.67 -5.59 -9.44
CA GLY A 60 -19.16 -4.83 -10.59
C GLY A 60 -18.37 -5.03 -11.90
N ALA A 61 -17.10 -5.44 -11.85
CA ALA A 61 -16.33 -5.72 -13.05
C ALA A 61 -16.62 -7.14 -13.58
N ALA A 62 -17.66 -7.26 -14.40
CA ALA A 62 -17.78 -8.38 -15.34
C ALA A 62 -16.65 -8.28 -16.38
N GLY A 63 -15.42 -8.62 -15.99
CA GLY A 63 -14.23 -8.56 -16.84
C GLY A 63 -12.93 -8.45 -16.06
N ASP A 64 -12.10 -9.49 -16.17
CA ASP A 64 -10.64 -9.48 -16.13
C ASP A 64 -9.85 -9.25 -14.82
N TYR A 65 -10.43 -8.75 -13.72
CA TYR A 65 -9.67 -8.56 -12.47
C TYR A 65 -9.81 -9.69 -11.46
N ASN A 66 -9.75 -10.95 -11.90
CA ASN A 66 -9.70 -12.12 -11.02
C ASN A 66 -8.27 -12.39 -10.54
N TYR A 67 -7.69 -11.45 -9.80
CA TYR A 67 -6.39 -11.70 -9.18
C TYR A 67 -6.55 -12.55 -7.93
N VAL A 68 -5.71 -13.57 -7.84
CA VAL A 68 -5.55 -14.37 -6.61
C VAL A 68 -4.18 -14.08 -6.04
N LEU A 69 -4.14 -13.67 -4.78
CA LEU A 69 -2.94 -13.30 -4.06
C LEU A 69 -2.69 -14.33 -2.97
N GLU A 70 -1.54 -14.98 -3.01
CA GLU A 70 -1.06 -15.88 -1.96
C GLU A 70 0.06 -15.18 -1.19
N LEU A 71 -0.10 -15.06 0.12
CA LEU A 71 0.84 -14.38 0.99
C LEU A 71 1.40 -15.33 2.06
N SER A 72 2.69 -15.17 2.32
CA SER A 72 3.43 -15.75 3.43
C SER A 72 4.29 -14.68 4.08
N ALA A 73 3.95 -14.33 5.31
CA ALA A 73 4.65 -13.39 6.17
C ALA A 73 5.61 -14.16 7.10
N GLY A 74 6.90 -13.81 7.02
CA GLY A 74 7.94 -14.27 7.91
C GLY A 74 7.90 -13.54 9.25
N THR A 75 8.49 -14.15 10.28
CA THR A 75 8.58 -13.58 11.63
C THR A 75 9.44 -12.31 11.70
N ASP A 76 10.27 -12.07 10.69
CA ASP A 76 11.11 -10.89 10.54
C ASP A 76 10.41 -9.74 9.79
N GLY A 77 9.13 -9.91 9.45
CA GLY A 77 8.36 -8.96 8.64
C GLY A 77 8.61 -9.07 7.14
N ALA A 78 9.34 -10.08 6.65
CA ALA A 78 9.43 -10.34 5.21
C ALA A 78 8.09 -10.86 4.68
N LEU A 79 7.67 -10.35 3.53
CA LEU A 79 6.49 -10.84 2.82
C LEU A 79 6.93 -11.50 1.51
N SER A 80 6.38 -12.68 1.22
CA SER A 80 6.63 -13.42 -0.01
C SER A 80 5.37 -14.15 -0.48
N GLY A 81 5.35 -14.58 -1.73
CA GLY A 81 4.28 -15.42 -2.25
C GLY A 81 4.08 -15.24 -3.75
N TYR A 82 2.82 -15.32 -4.19
CA TYR A 82 2.49 -15.26 -5.60
C TYR A 82 1.23 -14.43 -5.87
N MET A 83 1.24 -13.71 -6.98
CA MET A 83 0.06 -13.08 -7.56
C MET A 83 -0.30 -13.81 -8.85
N ARG A 84 -1.48 -14.40 -8.89
CA ARG A 84 -2.03 -15.07 -10.08
C ARG A 84 -2.96 -14.12 -10.81
N ALA A 85 -2.66 -13.88 -12.07
CA ALA A 85 -3.59 -13.34 -13.05
C ALA A 85 -4.19 -14.50 -13.88
N PRO A 86 -5.28 -14.29 -14.64
CA PRO A 86 -5.91 -15.35 -15.43
C PRO A 86 -4.96 -16.16 -16.34
N GLN A 87 -3.85 -15.54 -16.79
CA GLN A 87 -2.91 -16.13 -17.75
C GLN A 87 -1.47 -16.27 -17.20
N ALA A 88 -1.22 -15.93 -15.94
CA ALA A 88 0.15 -15.88 -15.43
C ALA A 88 0.23 -15.98 -13.91
N LEU A 89 1.34 -16.54 -13.43
CA LEU A 89 1.74 -16.52 -12.03
C LEU A 89 2.98 -15.64 -11.89
N PHE A 90 2.93 -14.69 -10.97
CA PHE A 90 4.03 -13.77 -10.71
C PHE A 90 4.49 -13.93 -9.27
N TYR A 91 5.80 -13.92 -9.06
CA TYR A 91 6.37 -13.91 -7.73
C TYR A 91 6.28 -12.51 -7.12
N LEU A 92 6.04 -12.44 -5.80
CA LEU A 92 5.99 -11.18 -5.06
C LEU A 92 6.94 -11.20 -3.87
N ARG A 93 7.45 -10.00 -3.54
CA ARG A 93 8.20 -9.73 -2.30
C ARG A 93 7.75 -8.42 -1.69
N GLY A 94 7.88 -8.31 -0.38
CA GLY A 94 7.45 -7.11 0.32
C GLY A 94 7.90 -7.10 1.77
N ARG A 95 7.32 -6.16 2.53
CA ARG A 95 7.53 -6.02 3.96
C ARG A 95 6.21 -5.69 4.64
N ILE A 96 6.03 -6.26 5.81
CA ILE A 96 4.96 -5.95 6.76
C ILE A 96 5.57 -5.28 7.98
N ASP A 97 4.78 -4.46 8.66
CA ASP A 97 5.04 -4.11 10.05
C ASP A 97 4.80 -5.36 10.94
N PRO A 98 5.86 -6.02 11.46
CA PRO A 98 5.74 -7.30 12.15
C PRO A 98 5.18 -7.20 13.58
N GLU A 99 5.13 -6.00 14.16
CA GLU A 99 4.62 -5.78 15.51
C GLU A 99 3.35 -4.89 15.53
N PRO A 100 2.26 -5.29 14.84
CA PRO A 100 1.02 -4.53 14.92
C PRO A 100 0.60 -4.44 16.39
N ARG A 101 0.54 -3.19 16.89
CA ARG A 101 0.51 -2.83 18.33
C ARG A 101 -0.22 -3.79 19.28
N PRO A 102 0.23 -3.88 20.54
CA PRO A 102 -0.61 -4.23 21.68
C PRO A 102 -1.61 -3.10 22.04
N ALA A 103 -2.87 -3.47 22.28
CA ALA A 103 -3.94 -2.79 23.08
C ALA A 103 -4.41 -1.34 22.77
N ALA A 104 -3.63 -0.46 22.13
CA ALA A 104 -3.98 0.97 22.07
C ALA A 104 -5.05 1.32 21.01
N ARG A 105 -5.20 0.51 19.96
CA ARG A 105 -6.25 0.65 18.91
C ARG A 105 -6.62 -0.74 18.38
N PRO A 106 -7.51 -1.48 19.07
CA PRO A 106 -7.90 -2.83 18.67
C PRO A 106 -8.61 -2.91 17.31
N ASP A 107 -8.92 -1.76 16.70
CA ASP A 107 -9.59 -1.60 15.42
C ASP A 107 -8.66 -1.18 14.27
N GLY A 108 -7.36 -1.02 14.52
CA GLY A 108 -6.38 -0.57 13.52
C GLY A 108 -5.98 -1.69 12.56
N GLY A 109 -5.96 -1.39 11.26
CA GLY A 109 -5.45 -2.31 10.24
C GLY A 109 -3.92 -2.44 10.30
N ILE A 110 -3.38 -3.57 9.84
CA ILE A 110 -1.93 -3.85 9.81
C ILE A 110 -1.35 -3.34 8.49
N ALA A 111 -0.39 -2.42 8.53
CA ALA A 111 0.19 -1.82 7.33
C ALA A 111 1.28 -2.70 6.72
N PHE A 112 1.27 -2.85 5.39
CA PHE A 112 2.28 -3.60 4.65
C PHE A 112 2.34 -3.18 3.18
N GLY A 113 3.36 -3.64 2.47
CA GLY A 113 3.48 -3.45 1.03
C GLY A 113 4.17 -4.63 0.36
N TRP A 114 3.92 -4.80 -0.93
CA TRP A 114 4.61 -5.78 -1.76
C TRP A 114 4.75 -5.27 -3.19
N THR A 115 5.65 -5.89 -3.95
CA THR A 115 5.84 -5.62 -5.37
C THR A 115 5.79 -6.88 -6.20
N VAL A 116 5.37 -6.71 -7.45
CA VAL A 116 5.24 -7.78 -8.45
C VAL A 116 5.82 -7.30 -9.77
N SER A 117 6.84 -7.98 -10.26
CA SER A 117 7.33 -7.81 -11.63
C SER A 117 6.44 -8.61 -12.59
N ARG A 118 5.79 -7.94 -13.54
CA ARG A 118 4.80 -8.54 -14.47
C ARG A 118 5.49 -9.19 -15.66
N ARG A 119 6.39 -10.11 -15.36
CA ARG A 119 6.98 -10.99 -16.35
C ARG A 119 6.84 -12.44 -15.90
N ALA A 120 6.07 -13.19 -16.66
CA ALA A 120 5.97 -14.63 -16.57
C ALA A 120 6.37 -15.24 -17.92
N GLU A 121 6.53 -16.56 -17.98
CA GLU A 121 6.88 -17.28 -19.22
C GLU A 121 5.93 -16.93 -20.38
N GLN A 122 4.66 -16.71 -20.08
CA GLN A 122 3.60 -16.48 -21.07
C GLN A 122 3.23 -14.99 -21.26
N VAL A 123 3.69 -14.10 -20.38
CA VAL A 123 3.29 -12.68 -20.38
C VAL A 123 4.51 -11.81 -20.10
N VAL A 124 4.85 -10.93 -21.05
CA VAL A 124 5.91 -9.92 -20.91
C VAL A 124 5.26 -8.54 -20.95
N ALA A 125 4.97 -7.96 -19.79
CA ALA A 125 4.30 -6.66 -19.70
C ALA A 125 5.26 -5.49 -19.40
N GLU A 126 6.59 -5.74 -19.38
CA GLU A 126 7.66 -4.76 -19.09
C GLU A 126 7.32 -3.78 -17.93
N SER A 127 6.69 -4.29 -16.88
CA SER A 127 6.12 -3.46 -15.81
C SER A 127 6.28 -4.07 -14.43
N THR A 128 6.33 -3.21 -13.42
CA THR A 128 6.35 -3.61 -12.02
C THR A 128 5.21 -2.90 -11.29
N THR A 129 4.43 -3.64 -10.51
CA THR A 129 3.38 -3.09 -9.66
C THR A 129 3.85 -3.06 -8.21
N GLY A 130 3.78 -1.90 -7.58
CA GLY A 130 3.92 -1.76 -6.13
C GLY A 130 2.57 -1.57 -5.46
N PHE A 131 2.32 -2.30 -4.38
CA PHE A 131 1.11 -2.23 -3.58
C PHE A 131 1.45 -1.70 -2.18
N ALA A 132 0.62 -0.80 -1.66
CA ALA A 132 0.65 -0.36 -0.26
C ALA A 132 -0.73 -0.58 0.35
N ALA A 133 -0.80 -1.28 1.47
CA ALA A 133 -2.04 -1.87 1.95
C ALA A 133 -2.18 -1.86 3.47
N GLN A 134 -3.42 -2.11 3.90
CA GLN A 134 -3.76 -2.50 5.26
C GLN A 134 -4.58 -3.78 5.29
N TYR A 135 -4.30 -4.66 6.24
CA TYR A 135 -5.11 -5.81 6.56
C TYR A 135 -6.00 -5.52 7.77
N PHE A 136 -7.30 -5.80 7.64
CA PHE A 136 -8.32 -5.62 8.68
C PHE A 136 -8.82 -7.00 9.14
N PRO A 137 -8.31 -7.55 10.27
CA PRO A 137 -8.66 -8.89 10.74
C PRO A 137 -10.16 -9.05 11.04
N GLU A 138 -10.81 -7.99 11.53
CA GLU A 138 -12.23 -7.99 11.89
C GLU A 138 -13.16 -8.21 10.69
N ALA A 139 -12.70 -7.80 9.50
CA ALA A 139 -13.40 -7.98 8.23
C ALA A 139 -12.78 -9.06 7.35
N ASP A 140 -11.66 -9.65 7.77
CA ASP A 140 -10.80 -10.54 6.99
C ASP A 140 -10.58 -10.03 5.55
N ARG A 141 -10.11 -8.77 5.48
CA ARG A 141 -10.03 -7.99 4.24
C ARG A 141 -8.73 -7.20 4.14
N ILE A 142 -8.13 -7.20 2.96
CA ILE A 142 -7.03 -6.30 2.60
C ILE A 142 -7.58 -5.15 1.77
N VAL A 143 -7.24 -3.93 2.13
CA VAL A 143 -7.47 -2.73 1.31
C VAL A 143 -6.13 -2.22 0.84
N ALA A 144 -5.92 -2.15 -0.47
CA ALA A 144 -4.66 -1.74 -1.07
C ALA A 144 -4.86 -0.64 -2.10
N GLN A 145 -3.87 0.25 -2.17
CA GLN A 145 -3.62 1.11 -3.33
C GLN A 145 -2.40 0.58 -4.05
N TRP A 146 -2.32 0.84 -5.36
CA TRP A 146 -1.24 0.36 -6.19
C TRP A 146 -0.74 1.42 -7.17
N ILE A 147 0.54 1.29 -7.53
CA ILE A 147 1.19 1.98 -8.65
C ILE A 147 1.71 0.90 -9.60
N ILE A 148 1.36 0.97 -10.88
CA ILE A 148 2.00 0.18 -11.94
C ILE A 148 2.98 1.10 -12.65
N ALA A 149 4.27 0.78 -12.58
CA ALA A 149 5.31 1.42 -13.37
C ALA A 149 5.54 0.61 -14.66
N GLU A 150 5.50 1.28 -15.80
CA GLU A 150 5.74 0.72 -17.13
C GLU A 150 7.11 1.15 -17.65
N SER A 151 7.77 0.27 -18.40
CA SER A 151 9.04 0.56 -19.05
C SER A 151 8.84 1.56 -20.18
N THR A 152 9.44 2.73 -20.03
CA THR A 152 9.34 3.84 -21.00
C THR A 152 10.71 4.40 -21.31
N THR A 153 10.84 5.19 -22.37
CA THR A 153 12.03 6.03 -22.57
C THR A 153 12.08 7.20 -21.59
N PRO A 154 13.23 7.87 -21.39
CA PRO A 154 13.31 9.09 -20.57
C PRO A 154 12.33 10.19 -21.02
N ALA A 155 12.07 10.30 -22.33
CA ALA A 155 11.13 11.29 -22.88
C ALA A 155 9.67 10.99 -22.53
N GLU A 156 9.35 9.73 -22.27
CA GLU A 156 7.99 9.25 -21.99
C GLU A 156 7.76 9.00 -20.49
N THR A 157 8.78 9.13 -19.65
CA THR A 157 8.70 8.81 -18.20
C THR A 157 7.56 9.53 -17.47
N TRP A 158 7.10 10.67 -17.98
CA TRP A 158 5.95 11.39 -17.41
C TRP A 158 4.63 10.60 -17.44
N ASN A 159 4.47 9.63 -18.36
CA ASN A 159 3.28 8.79 -18.50
C ASN A 159 3.49 7.34 -18.04
N SER A 160 4.61 7.05 -17.39
CA SER A 160 5.02 5.67 -17.08
C SER A 160 4.33 5.05 -15.87
N ALA A 161 3.37 5.73 -15.24
CA ALA A 161 2.78 5.32 -13.97
C ALA A 161 1.26 5.42 -13.99
N ASN A 162 0.61 4.30 -13.69
CA ASN A 162 -0.82 4.21 -13.44
C ASN A 162 -1.07 3.92 -11.96
N VAL A 163 -2.16 4.46 -11.41
CA VAL A 163 -2.54 4.27 -10.00
C VAL A 163 -3.95 3.73 -9.87
N GLY A 164 -4.21 2.99 -8.81
CA GLY A 164 -5.56 2.52 -8.51
C GLY A 164 -5.69 1.92 -7.11
N SER A 165 -6.83 1.29 -6.87
CA SER A 165 -7.15 0.63 -5.61
C SER A 165 -7.70 -0.76 -5.86
N VAL A 166 -7.53 -1.64 -4.89
CA VAL A 166 -8.06 -3.00 -4.92
C VAL A 166 -8.40 -3.44 -3.50
N VAL A 167 -9.47 -4.23 -3.40
CA VAL A 167 -9.88 -4.87 -2.15
C VAL A 167 -9.74 -6.37 -2.34
N TYR A 168 -9.12 -7.04 -1.37
CA TYR A 168 -9.09 -8.50 -1.33
C TYR A 168 -9.84 -9.02 -0.12
N THR A 169 -10.53 -10.14 -0.30
CA THR A 169 -11.17 -10.93 0.77
C THR A 169 -10.59 -12.33 0.77
N ARG A 170 -10.49 -12.95 1.94
CA ARG A 170 -9.99 -14.32 2.05
C ARG A 170 -10.88 -15.30 1.26
N SER A 171 -10.23 -16.22 0.54
CA SER A 171 -10.90 -17.37 -0.05
C SER A 171 -11.31 -18.35 1.05
N ARG A 172 -12.62 -18.48 1.34
CA ARG A 172 -13.13 -19.57 2.18
C ARG A 172 -13.22 -20.85 1.35
N GLY A 173 -12.33 -21.81 1.58
CA GLY A 173 -12.54 -23.20 1.15
C GLY A 173 -11.92 -23.63 -0.19
N GLY A 174 -10.90 -22.95 -0.70
CA GLY A 174 -10.10 -23.46 -1.81
C GLY A 174 -8.62 -23.34 -1.50
N GLN A 175 -7.92 -24.48 -1.35
CA GLN A 175 -6.51 -24.51 -1.73
C GLN A 175 -6.43 -23.99 -3.17
N LEU A 176 -5.37 -23.26 -3.51
CA LEU A 176 -5.07 -23.06 -4.93
C LEU A 176 -5.03 -24.44 -5.57
N GLU A 177 -5.79 -24.65 -6.64
CA GLU A 177 -5.52 -25.79 -7.51
C GLU A 177 -4.03 -25.73 -7.86
N GLU A 178 -3.36 -26.89 -7.79
CA GLU A 178 -1.93 -27.07 -8.00
C GLU A 178 -1.42 -26.13 -9.12
N PRO A 179 -0.27 -25.46 -8.93
CA PRO A 179 0.29 -24.56 -9.92
C PRO A 179 0.26 -25.19 -11.31
N ILE A 180 -0.14 -24.42 -12.33
CA ILE A 180 0.10 -24.79 -13.73
C ILE A 180 1.62 -24.65 -13.91
N GLY A 181 2.36 -25.71 -13.55
CA GLY A 181 3.82 -25.71 -13.46
C GLY A 181 4.35 -24.95 -12.24
N SER A 182 5.22 -25.60 -11.46
CA SER A 182 6.23 -24.85 -10.71
C SER A 182 7.02 -24.01 -11.71
N PRO A 183 7.41 -22.76 -11.39
CA PRO A 183 8.36 -22.01 -12.20
C PRO A 183 9.75 -22.65 -12.06
N GLU A 184 9.94 -23.81 -12.67
CA GLU A 184 11.24 -24.42 -12.94
C GLU A 184 11.23 -24.74 -14.44
N PRO A 185 11.79 -23.83 -15.27
CA PRO A 185 13.23 -23.84 -15.50
C PRO A 185 13.83 -22.41 -15.68
N GLU A 186 14.17 -21.72 -14.58
CA GLU A 186 14.73 -20.35 -14.63
C GLU A 186 16.27 -20.27 -14.44
N ALA A 187 16.93 -21.34 -14.02
CA ALA A 187 18.37 -21.31 -13.73
C ALA A 187 19.28 -21.14 -14.97
N GLN A 188 18.79 -21.43 -16.18
CA GLN A 188 19.60 -21.45 -17.40
C GLN A 188 19.55 -20.14 -18.22
N ALA A 189 18.56 -19.26 -18.03
CA ALA A 189 18.47 -17.98 -18.73
C ALA A 189 19.13 -16.80 -17.98
N ALA A 190 19.46 -16.97 -16.69
CA ALA A 190 20.07 -15.92 -15.85
C ALA A 190 21.55 -15.60 -16.19
N ALA A 191 22.18 -16.37 -17.09
CA ALA A 191 23.61 -16.26 -17.36
C ALA A 191 24.03 -15.01 -18.18
N ALA A 192 23.09 -14.24 -18.73
CA ALA A 192 23.38 -13.12 -19.63
C ALA A 192 22.94 -11.73 -19.11
N TYR A 193 22.44 -11.61 -17.88
CA TYR A 193 21.89 -10.36 -17.34
C TYR A 193 22.83 -9.76 -16.27
N ASP A 194 23.18 -8.48 -16.43
CA ASP A 194 23.97 -7.75 -15.43
C ASP A 194 23.06 -7.07 -14.38
N TYR A 195 22.46 -7.89 -13.51
CA TYR A 195 21.64 -7.41 -12.37
C TYR A 195 22.47 -6.63 -11.36
N THR A 196 23.79 -6.80 -11.40
CA THR A 196 24.69 -6.16 -10.46
C THR A 196 24.76 -4.64 -10.66
N ARG A 197 24.38 -4.13 -11.84
CA ARG A 197 24.24 -2.67 -12.06
C ARG A 197 23.16 -2.02 -11.22
N LEU A 198 22.13 -2.75 -10.78
CA LEU A 198 21.11 -2.22 -9.87
C LEU A 198 21.60 -2.22 -8.41
N THR A 199 22.47 -3.18 -8.07
CA THR A 199 23.05 -3.34 -6.73
C THR A 199 23.90 -2.12 -6.34
N GLY A 200 23.89 -1.79 -5.04
CA GLY A 200 24.67 -0.72 -4.44
C GLY A 200 23.82 0.39 -3.86
N THR A 201 24.47 1.50 -3.56
CA THR A 201 23.86 2.63 -2.87
C THR A 201 23.24 3.63 -3.84
N TRP A 202 22.09 4.17 -3.45
CA TRP A 202 21.38 5.23 -4.16
C TRP A 202 20.85 6.27 -3.17
N TYR A 203 20.83 7.53 -3.58
CA TYR A 203 20.42 8.66 -2.77
C TYR A 203 19.30 9.44 -3.44
N ASN A 204 18.23 9.73 -2.72
CA ASN A 204 17.19 10.63 -3.22
C ASN A 204 17.56 12.11 -2.96
N GLU A 205 16.74 13.00 -3.52
CA GLU A 205 16.89 14.45 -3.40
C GLU A 205 16.74 15.00 -1.97
N LEU A 206 16.16 14.21 -1.06
CA LEU A 206 16.01 14.55 0.36
C LEU A 206 17.20 14.13 1.22
N GLY A 207 18.18 13.44 0.60
CA GLY A 207 19.35 12.87 1.25
C GLY A 207 19.09 11.52 1.91
N SER A 208 17.93 10.90 1.71
CA SER A 208 17.71 9.50 2.11
C SER A 208 18.58 8.58 1.26
N CYS A 209 18.95 7.44 1.83
CA CYS A 209 19.85 6.47 1.23
C CYS A 209 19.17 5.11 1.17
N VAL A 210 19.27 4.44 0.02
CA VAL A 210 18.83 3.06 -0.16
C VAL A 210 19.99 2.21 -0.66
N GLU A 211 20.25 1.11 0.03
CA GLU A 211 21.19 0.07 -0.36
C GLU A 211 20.40 -1.08 -0.97
N LEU A 212 20.56 -1.30 -2.28
CA LEU A 212 19.88 -2.37 -3.01
C LEU A 212 20.84 -3.53 -3.27
N ALA A 213 20.32 -4.74 -3.09
CA ALA A 213 20.92 -5.99 -3.52
C ALA A 213 19.94 -6.71 -4.44
N ALA A 214 20.26 -6.73 -5.74
CA ALA A 214 19.54 -7.48 -6.75
C ALA A 214 20.05 -8.91 -6.83
N ASP A 215 19.14 -9.88 -6.90
CA ASP A 215 19.45 -11.30 -7.04
C ASP A 215 19.09 -11.87 -8.42
N ARG A 216 19.52 -13.12 -8.66
CA ARG A 216 19.29 -13.83 -9.93
C ARG A 216 17.84 -14.23 -10.18
N LEU A 217 17.00 -14.16 -9.15
CA LEU A 217 15.57 -14.46 -9.18
C LEU A 217 14.75 -13.16 -9.30
N PHE A 218 15.40 -12.08 -9.76
CA PHE A 218 14.79 -10.77 -9.97
C PHE A 218 14.19 -10.15 -8.71
N GLY A 219 14.68 -10.58 -7.55
CA GLY A 219 14.32 -10.03 -6.26
C GLY A 219 15.24 -8.89 -5.85
N LEU A 220 14.67 -7.93 -5.13
CA LEU A 220 15.39 -6.89 -4.42
C LEU A 220 15.33 -7.14 -2.92
N SER A 221 16.47 -6.94 -2.27
CA SER A 221 16.58 -6.85 -0.82
C SER A 221 17.55 -5.73 -0.46
N GLY A 222 17.61 -5.37 0.82
CA GLY A 222 18.59 -4.41 1.31
C GLY A 222 18.05 -3.55 2.43
N LYS A 223 18.50 -2.30 2.48
CA LYS A 223 18.19 -1.38 3.58
C LYS A 223 17.84 0.01 3.07
N TYR A 224 16.92 0.65 3.77
CA TYR A 224 16.54 2.04 3.55
C TYR A 224 16.85 2.85 4.81
N ASN A 225 17.52 3.97 4.65
CA ASN A 225 17.80 4.94 5.71
C ASN A 225 17.21 6.29 5.31
N SER A 226 16.19 6.74 6.04
CA SER A 226 15.49 7.97 5.72
C SER A 226 16.19 9.18 6.35
N SER A 227 16.34 10.24 5.57
CA SER A 227 16.80 11.55 6.08
C SER A 227 15.65 12.47 6.54
N VAL A 228 14.42 11.94 6.56
CA VAL A 228 13.18 12.66 6.86
C VAL A 228 12.16 11.77 7.58
N GLY A 229 11.24 12.39 8.34
CA GLY A 229 10.17 11.68 9.06
C GLY A 229 10.63 11.00 10.35
N GLU A 230 9.76 10.18 10.92
CA GLU A 230 10.04 9.33 12.09
C GLU A 230 10.75 8.05 11.66
N ALA A 231 11.91 8.19 11.02
CA ALA A 231 12.69 7.06 10.54
C ALA A 231 14.17 7.28 10.82
N ALA A 232 14.59 6.92 12.04
CA ALA A 232 16.00 6.86 12.40
C ALA A 232 16.58 5.47 12.10
N SER A 233 17.82 5.43 11.66
CA SER A 233 18.56 4.19 11.34
C SER A 233 17.99 3.42 10.14
N GLU A 234 18.43 2.18 9.97
CA GLU A 234 18.16 1.36 8.80
C GLU A 234 16.85 0.57 8.95
N TYR A 235 16.12 0.41 7.86
CA TYR A 235 14.93 -0.42 7.73
C TYR A 235 15.13 -1.43 6.61
N PHE A 236 14.72 -2.68 6.81
CA PHE A 236 14.82 -3.68 5.76
C PHE A 236 13.79 -3.44 4.65
N LEU A 237 14.22 -3.63 3.41
CA LEU A 237 13.35 -3.60 2.23
C LEU A 237 13.30 -4.94 1.52
N GLY A 238 12.18 -5.18 0.84
CA GLY A 238 11.98 -6.32 -0.05
C GLY A 238 11.21 -5.88 -1.30
N GLY A 239 11.61 -6.39 -2.46
CA GLY A 239 11.01 -5.97 -3.72
C GLY A 239 11.34 -6.87 -4.91
N THR A 240 11.03 -6.38 -6.10
CA THR A 240 11.20 -7.10 -7.37
C THR A 240 11.58 -6.12 -8.48
N PHE A 241 12.24 -6.61 -9.53
CA PHE A 241 12.53 -5.83 -10.74
C PHE A 241 12.26 -6.66 -12.01
N ASP A 242 12.17 -6.00 -13.16
CA ASP A 242 12.03 -6.68 -14.45
C ASP A 242 13.39 -7.08 -15.04
N ARG A 243 13.44 -8.27 -15.63
CA ARG A 243 14.62 -8.83 -16.30
C ARG A 243 14.88 -8.26 -17.70
N ALA A 244 14.18 -7.19 -18.11
CA ALA A 244 14.33 -6.60 -19.44
C ALA A 244 15.71 -5.98 -19.77
N LEU A 245 16.69 -5.92 -18.85
CA LEU A 245 18.11 -5.61 -19.21
C LEU A 245 18.76 -6.60 -20.18
N ALA A 246 18.08 -7.68 -20.59
CA ALA A 246 18.65 -8.70 -21.46
C ALA A 246 18.71 -8.26 -22.94
N ALA A 247 19.73 -7.46 -23.28
CA ALA A 247 20.57 -7.52 -24.50
C ALA A 247 21.21 -6.14 -24.80
N GLY A 248 22.27 -5.78 -24.07
CA GLY A 248 22.85 -4.45 -24.16
C GLY A 248 21.94 -3.41 -23.48
N ALA A 249 22.48 -2.27 -23.11
CA ALA A 249 21.77 -1.23 -22.37
C ALA A 249 20.70 -0.52 -23.22
N ASP A 250 19.68 -1.26 -23.72
CA ASP A 250 18.52 -0.80 -24.47
C ASP A 250 17.88 -1.91 -25.34
N GLY A 251 18.60 -2.94 -25.79
CA GLY A 251 18.15 -3.66 -27.00
C GLY A 251 17.90 -2.67 -28.18
N GLY A 252 18.53 -1.49 -28.14
CA GLY A 252 18.24 -0.31 -28.95
C GLY A 252 16.99 0.52 -28.59
N SER A 253 16.14 0.10 -27.64
CA SER A 253 14.87 0.78 -27.29
C SER A 253 15.00 2.03 -26.41
N GLY A 254 16.09 2.17 -25.64
CA GLY A 254 16.30 3.29 -24.72
C GLY A 254 15.35 3.31 -23.50
N LYS A 255 14.61 2.22 -23.25
CA LYS A 255 13.65 2.17 -22.14
C LYS A 255 14.31 1.84 -20.78
N GLY A 256 13.69 2.33 -19.72
CA GLY A 256 14.10 2.04 -18.34
C GLY A 256 13.65 0.65 -17.88
N VAL A 257 14.35 0.07 -16.91
CA VAL A 257 13.94 -1.21 -16.30
C VAL A 257 13.06 -0.96 -15.10
N THR A 258 11.88 -1.56 -15.09
CA THR A 258 10.92 -1.34 -14.01
C THR A 258 11.33 -2.09 -12.75
N LEU A 259 11.07 -1.48 -11.61
CA LEU A 259 11.34 -2.05 -10.30
C LEU A 259 10.41 -1.46 -9.25
N GLY A 260 10.38 -2.12 -8.10
CA GLY A 260 9.75 -1.59 -6.91
C GLY A 260 10.23 -2.31 -5.67
N TRP A 261 10.06 -1.66 -4.52
CA TRP A 261 10.35 -2.25 -3.22
C TRP A 261 9.41 -1.68 -2.16
N SER A 262 9.30 -2.41 -1.06
CA SER A 262 8.52 -2.01 0.10
C SER A 262 9.37 -2.01 1.36
N VAL A 263 9.07 -1.08 2.26
CA VAL A 263 9.69 -0.90 3.59
C VAL A 263 8.56 -0.89 4.62
N GLY A 264 8.66 -1.73 5.65
CA GLY A 264 7.87 -1.59 6.88
C GLY A 264 8.62 -0.71 7.86
N TRP A 265 7.98 0.33 8.38
CA TRP A 265 8.61 1.35 9.22
C TRP A 265 8.66 0.92 10.69
N ASN A 266 9.29 -0.23 10.94
CA ASN A 266 9.51 -0.79 12.26
C ASN A 266 10.98 -1.22 12.39
N ASN A 267 11.69 -0.67 13.37
CA ASN A 267 13.03 -1.13 13.74
C ASN A 267 13.30 -0.95 15.24
N ALA A 268 14.34 -1.61 15.73
CA ALA A 268 14.69 -1.56 17.16
C ALA A 268 15.17 -0.17 17.62
N ALA A 269 15.68 0.67 16.71
CA ALA A 269 16.29 1.96 17.06
C ALA A 269 15.26 3.08 17.24
N ASN A 270 14.18 3.05 16.45
CA ASN A 270 13.17 4.10 16.38
C ASN A 270 11.76 3.59 16.72
N GLY A 271 11.63 2.29 16.98
CA GLY A 271 10.35 1.64 17.25
C GLY A 271 9.51 1.50 15.98
N ASP A 272 8.21 1.45 16.19
CA ASP A 272 7.23 1.15 15.16
C ASP A 272 6.37 2.37 14.82
N SER A 273 6.42 2.77 13.55
CA SER A 273 5.60 3.85 12.99
C SER A 273 4.26 3.36 12.45
N HIS A 274 3.95 2.07 12.55
CA HIS A 274 2.72 1.43 12.11
C HIS A 274 2.32 1.78 10.70
N SER A 275 3.32 1.76 9.82
CA SER A 275 3.17 2.17 8.43
C SER A 275 4.13 1.42 7.53
N ALA A 276 3.80 1.39 6.25
CA ALA A 276 4.65 0.82 5.23
C ALA A 276 4.65 1.72 4.00
N SER A 277 5.81 1.84 3.36
CA SER A 277 5.96 2.54 2.09
C SER A 277 6.30 1.56 0.98
N THR A 278 5.74 1.80 -0.21
CA THR A 278 6.09 1.08 -1.43
C THR A 278 6.47 2.08 -2.50
N TRP A 279 7.63 1.88 -3.13
CA TRP A 279 8.09 2.60 -4.31
C TRP A 279 7.89 1.71 -5.54
N ALA A 280 7.42 2.31 -6.62
CA ALA A 280 7.36 1.69 -7.94
C ALA A 280 7.85 2.69 -8.98
N GLY A 281 8.66 2.22 -9.92
CA GLY A 281 9.30 3.10 -10.88
C GLY A 281 10.18 2.35 -11.87
N GLN A 282 11.17 3.05 -12.39
CA GLN A 282 12.12 2.51 -13.36
C GLN A 282 13.52 3.09 -13.19
N VAL A 283 14.52 2.29 -13.55
CA VAL A 283 15.93 2.69 -13.58
C VAL A 283 16.35 2.94 -15.03
N PHE A 284 17.00 4.07 -15.24
CA PHE A 284 17.70 4.40 -16.47
C PHE A 284 19.19 4.29 -16.21
N PHE A 285 19.83 3.40 -16.97
CA PHE A 285 21.26 3.20 -16.91
C PHE A 285 21.95 4.14 -17.91
N GLY A 286 22.62 5.17 -17.40
CA GLY A 286 23.25 6.21 -18.20
C GLY A 286 24.76 6.00 -18.34
N GLY A 287 25.34 6.57 -19.40
CA GLY A 287 26.77 6.83 -19.46
C GLY A 287 27.15 8.12 -18.72
N ASP A 288 28.44 8.33 -18.51
CA ASP A 288 29.00 9.62 -18.07
C ASP A 288 28.69 10.71 -19.13
N PRO A 289 28.11 11.88 -18.79
CA PRO A 289 27.88 12.44 -17.45
C PRO A 289 26.46 12.31 -16.90
N ALA A 290 25.55 11.68 -17.62
CA ALA A 290 24.15 11.56 -17.21
C ALA A 290 23.99 10.70 -15.94
N GLY A 291 24.82 9.65 -15.82
CA GLY A 291 24.81 8.71 -14.70
C GLY A 291 23.53 7.87 -14.61
N ASP A 292 23.53 6.89 -13.71
CA ASP A 292 22.34 6.08 -13.46
C ASP A 292 21.33 6.84 -12.60
N VAL A 293 20.03 6.70 -12.93
CA VAL A 293 18.93 7.35 -12.20
C VAL A 293 17.76 6.39 -12.03
N ILE A 294 17.18 6.36 -10.82
CA ILE A 294 15.90 5.70 -10.55
C ILE A 294 14.84 6.79 -10.36
N THR A 295 13.77 6.73 -11.14
CA THR A 295 12.59 7.58 -10.93
C THR A 295 11.47 6.73 -10.36
N THR A 296 10.86 7.22 -9.28
CA THR A 296 9.80 6.47 -8.58
C THR A 296 8.63 7.36 -8.21
N GLN A 297 7.46 6.74 -8.14
CA GLN A 297 6.38 7.21 -7.28
C GLN A 297 6.30 6.28 -6.07
N TRP A 298 5.78 6.79 -4.96
CA TRP A 298 5.60 6.01 -3.75
C TRP A 298 4.22 6.18 -3.14
N LEU A 299 3.80 5.15 -2.41
CA LEU A 299 2.63 5.15 -1.54
C LEU A 299 3.10 4.87 -0.10
N LEU A 300 2.68 5.68 0.86
CA LEU A 300 2.87 5.46 2.29
C LEU A 300 1.50 5.18 2.92
N THR A 301 1.28 3.95 3.35
CA THR A 301 0.05 3.56 4.04
C THR A 301 0.31 3.45 5.54
N VAL A 302 -0.55 4.09 6.33
CA VAL A 302 -0.51 4.06 7.78
C VAL A 302 -1.65 3.22 8.33
N SER A 303 -1.40 2.52 9.43
CA SER A 303 -2.40 1.82 10.22
C SER A 303 -3.50 2.78 10.70
N THR A 304 -4.73 2.46 10.33
CA THR A 304 -5.94 3.24 10.62
C THR A 304 -7.07 2.31 10.98
N ALA A 305 -8.06 2.81 11.71
CA ALA A 305 -9.34 2.11 11.85
C ALA A 305 -10.01 1.98 10.46
N SER A 306 -10.81 0.93 10.26
CA SER A 306 -11.51 0.70 8.98
C SER A 306 -12.43 1.87 8.57
N THR A 307 -12.92 2.67 9.52
CA THR A 307 -13.70 3.91 9.28
C THR A 307 -12.85 5.08 8.77
N ARG A 308 -11.52 5.02 8.92
CA ARG A 308 -10.55 6.05 8.52
C ARG A 308 -9.64 5.62 7.37
N VAL A 309 -9.87 4.44 6.80
CA VAL A 309 -9.07 3.88 5.68
C VAL A 309 -9.03 4.81 4.47
N TRP A 310 -10.06 5.63 4.25
CA TRP A 310 -10.10 6.59 3.15
C TRP A 310 -8.97 7.63 3.17
N ALA A 311 -8.37 7.89 4.33
CA ALA A 311 -7.29 8.86 4.54
C ALA A 311 -5.95 8.20 4.89
N SER A 312 -5.83 6.87 4.75
CA SER A 312 -4.68 6.14 5.28
C SER A 312 -3.42 6.23 4.44
N THR A 313 -3.54 6.64 3.17
CA THR A 313 -2.45 6.52 2.20
C THR A 313 -2.08 7.86 1.60
N ASN A 314 -0.80 8.18 1.69
CA ASN A 314 -0.19 9.33 1.03
C ASN A 314 0.57 8.86 -0.21
N ALA A 315 0.75 9.77 -1.16
CA ALA A 315 1.52 9.52 -2.36
C ALA A 315 2.58 10.61 -2.57
N GLY A 316 3.67 10.26 -3.22
CA GLY A 316 4.72 11.19 -3.62
C GLY A 316 5.63 10.59 -4.69
N ALA A 317 6.77 11.24 -4.92
CA ALA A 317 7.76 10.80 -5.89
C ALA A 317 9.17 11.10 -5.37
N ASP A 318 10.09 10.18 -5.65
CA ASP A 318 11.51 10.30 -5.30
C ASP A 318 12.36 10.02 -6.55
N VAL A 319 13.50 10.71 -6.66
CA VAL A 319 14.50 10.47 -7.71
C VAL A 319 15.84 10.11 -7.09
N PHE A 320 16.25 8.85 -7.28
CA PHE A 320 17.49 8.34 -6.72
C PHE A 320 18.65 8.37 -7.72
N ARG A 321 19.85 8.70 -7.23
CA ARG A 321 21.11 8.72 -7.99
C ARG A 321 22.24 8.06 -7.20
N ARG A 322 23.31 7.67 -7.89
CA ARG A 322 24.51 7.10 -7.25
C ARG A 322 25.30 8.10 -6.39
N THR A 323 25.24 9.38 -6.75
CA THR A 323 25.97 10.44 -6.05
C THR A 323 25.08 11.06 -4.98
N GLN A 324 25.60 11.14 -3.75
CA GLN A 324 24.92 11.80 -2.64
C GLN A 324 24.75 13.29 -2.93
N PRO A 325 23.55 13.87 -2.74
CA PRO A 325 23.36 15.31 -2.89
C PRO A 325 24.13 16.08 -1.81
N ASP A 326 24.65 17.26 -2.17
CA ASP A 326 25.24 18.16 -1.18
C ASP A 326 24.17 18.77 -0.25
N ALA A 327 24.62 19.26 0.90
CA ALA A 327 23.72 19.82 1.92
C ALA A 327 22.90 21.03 1.42
N ALA A 328 23.46 21.83 0.50
CA ALA A 328 22.78 22.99 -0.07
C ALA A 328 21.60 22.56 -0.97
N THR A 329 21.79 21.50 -1.76
CA THR A 329 20.76 20.90 -2.62
C THR A 329 19.64 20.33 -1.76
N VAL A 330 19.97 19.56 -0.73
CA VAL A 330 18.98 19.01 0.21
C VAL A 330 18.17 20.13 0.89
N ALA A 331 18.84 21.17 1.37
CA ALA A 331 18.18 22.32 2.00
C ALA A 331 17.22 23.04 1.03
N ARG A 332 17.64 23.23 -0.23
CA ARG A 332 16.81 23.84 -1.28
C ARG A 332 15.56 23.02 -1.58
N VAL A 333 15.71 21.70 -1.73
CA VAL A 333 14.57 20.81 -2.01
C VAL A 333 13.57 20.80 -0.86
N LYS A 334 14.06 20.73 0.39
CA LYS A 334 13.23 20.83 1.59
C LYS A 334 12.47 22.16 1.66
N ALA A 335 13.14 23.28 1.36
CA ALA A 335 12.53 24.61 1.36
C ALA A 335 11.46 24.79 0.27
N ALA A 336 11.60 24.11 -0.88
CA ALA A 336 10.66 24.19 -1.99
C ALA A 336 9.35 23.40 -1.75
N GLY A 337 9.19 22.75 -0.59
CA GLY A 337 8.00 21.96 -0.28
C GLY A 337 7.93 20.60 -0.99
N PHE A 338 8.93 20.28 -1.82
CA PHE A 338 9.15 18.95 -2.43
C PHE A 338 9.64 17.89 -1.42
N GLY A 339 9.61 18.22 -0.14
CA GLY A 339 9.98 17.36 0.96
C GLY A 339 8.95 17.48 2.07
N ALA A 340 7.67 17.28 1.77
CA ALA A 340 6.83 16.67 2.78
C ALA A 340 7.49 15.32 3.09
N ALA A 341 8.41 15.35 4.06
CA ALA A 341 8.91 14.21 4.79
C ALA A 341 7.78 13.19 4.91
N HIS A 342 8.08 11.88 4.85
CA HIS A 342 7.13 10.84 5.28
C HIS A 342 6.31 11.40 6.45
N PRO A 343 5.06 11.84 6.20
CA PRO A 343 4.39 12.66 7.19
C PRO A 343 4.23 11.77 8.40
N SER A 344 4.50 12.31 9.58
CA SER A 344 4.32 11.52 10.80
C SER A 344 2.87 10.99 10.81
N VAL A 345 2.67 9.83 11.43
CA VAL A 345 1.31 9.28 11.61
C VAL A 345 0.35 10.34 12.16
N SER A 346 0.85 11.19 13.06
CA SER A 346 0.10 12.28 13.66
C SER A 346 -0.36 13.34 12.65
N GLU A 347 0.51 13.74 11.71
CA GLU A 347 0.20 14.71 10.65
C GLU A 347 -0.81 14.16 9.65
N ILE A 348 -0.69 12.88 9.32
CA ILE A 348 -1.60 12.19 8.39
C ILE A 348 -3.01 12.16 8.98
N VAL A 349 -3.13 11.73 10.24
CA VAL A 349 -4.41 11.69 10.94
C VAL A 349 -5.01 13.09 11.07
N ALA A 350 -4.21 14.10 11.44
CA ALA A 350 -4.69 15.48 11.58
C ALA A 350 -5.20 16.07 10.26
N ARG A 351 -4.54 15.77 9.12
CA ARG A 351 -5.02 16.16 7.80
C ARG A 351 -6.35 15.47 7.48
N GLY A 352 -6.46 14.16 7.70
CA GLY A 352 -7.71 13.43 7.49
C GLY A 352 -8.88 14.01 8.28
N GLU A 353 -8.67 14.36 9.55
CA GLU A 353 -9.71 14.95 10.40
C GLU A 353 -10.14 16.35 9.96
N LYS A 354 -9.25 17.12 9.33
CA LYS A 354 -9.58 18.44 8.76
C LYS A 354 -10.51 18.32 7.55
N TYR A 355 -10.31 17.30 6.70
CA TYR A 355 -11.10 17.13 5.47
C TYR A 355 -12.40 16.33 5.68
N ALA A 356 -12.60 15.74 6.86
CA ALA A 356 -13.82 15.02 7.23
C ALA A 356 -14.94 15.89 7.80
N LYS A 357 -14.68 17.19 8.05
CA LYS A 357 -15.64 18.16 8.59
C LYS A 357 -16.21 19.04 7.48
#